data_AF-A0A6B3F9F2-F1
#
_entry.id   AF-A0A6B3F9F2-F1
#
_cell.length_a   1.000
_cell.length_b   1.000
_cell.length_c   1.000
_cell.angle_alpha   90.00
_cell.angle_beta   90.00
_cell.angle_gamma   90.00
#
_symmetry.space_group_name_H-M   'P 1'
#
loop_
_entity.id
_entity.type
_entity.pdbx_description
1 polymer ?
#
loop_
_entity_poly.entity_id
_entity_poly.type
_entity_poly.pdbx_seq_one_letter_code
_entity_poly.pdbx_strand_id
1 'polypeptide(L)'
;ELDCPSFDLALSAYYLIAPSECSSNLARFDAMRYGLRVGDDGTRSAEDVTAITRGEGFGPEVKRRVILGTYALSSGYYDAYYGSAQKVRTLITQDFARAFEQVDVIVSP
;
A
#
# COMPACT_ATOMS: atom_id res chain seq x y z
N GLU A 1 11.41 7.50 -29.71
CA GLU A 1 10.22 7.53 -28.85
C GLU A 1 9.75 6.10 -28.68
N LEU A 2 9.40 5.69 -27.46
CA LEU A 2 8.99 4.32 -27.13
C LEU A 2 7.49 4.29 -26.85
N ASP A 3 6.83 3.23 -27.28
CA ASP A 3 5.42 3.01 -26.96
C ASP A 3 5.29 2.11 -25.71
N CYS A 4 4.71 2.65 -24.64
CA CYS A 4 4.54 2.00 -23.34
C CYS A 4 3.11 2.24 -22.82
N PRO A 5 2.10 1.58 -23.43
CA PRO A 5 0.69 1.94 -23.24
C PRO A 5 0.18 1.71 -21.81
N SER A 6 0.84 0.85 -21.03
CA SER A 6 0.42 0.56 -19.66
C SER A 6 0.92 1.59 -18.64
N PHE A 7 1.82 2.50 -19.03
CA PHE A 7 2.43 3.47 -18.09
C PHE A 7 1.40 4.46 -17.53
N ASP A 8 0.34 4.79 -18.28
CA ASP A 8 -0.76 5.62 -17.81
C ASP A 8 -1.51 5.00 -16.61
N LEU A 9 -1.43 3.68 -16.44
CA LEU A 9 -2.06 2.95 -15.33
C LEU A 9 -1.13 2.82 -14.12
N ALA A 10 0.14 3.24 -14.22
CA ALA A 10 1.15 3.03 -13.18
C ALA A 10 0.77 3.70 -11.85
N LEU A 11 0.27 4.94 -11.90
CA LEU A 11 -0.12 5.68 -10.70
C LEU A 11 -1.30 4.99 -9.99
N SER A 12 -2.31 4.58 -10.75
CA SER A 12 -3.49 3.89 -10.23
C SER A 12 -3.12 2.55 -9.58
N ALA A 13 -2.28 1.75 -10.26
CA ALA A 13 -1.79 0.50 -9.71
C ALA A 13 -0.94 0.72 -8.44
N TYR A 14 -0.07 1.73 -8.45
CA TYR A 14 0.74 2.10 -7.28
C TYR A 14 -0.12 2.44 -6.06
N TYR A 15 -1.18 3.23 -6.22
CA TYR A 15 -2.06 3.63 -5.13
C TYR A 15 -2.99 2.51 -4.63
N LEU A 16 -3.07 1.38 -5.34
CA LEU A 16 -3.72 0.17 -4.82
C LEU A 16 -2.70 -0.75 -4.14
N ILE A 17 -1.54 -0.99 -4.76
CA ILE A 17 -0.54 -1.92 -4.24
C ILE A 17 0.15 -1.35 -3.00
N ALA A 18 0.74 -0.16 -3.09
CA ALA A 18 1.56 0.37 -2.00
C ALA A 18 0.75 0.59 -0.71
N PRO A 19 -0.46 1.17 -0.72
CA PRO A 19 -1.27 1.27 0.49
C PRO A 19 -1.72 -0.08 1.06
N SER A 20 -2.02 -1.06 0.19
CA SER A 20 -2.35 -2.43 0.62
C SER A 20 -1.20 -3.09 1.36
N GLU A 21 0.02 -2.99 0.82
CA GLU A 21 1.21 -3.50 1.51
C GLU A 21 1.52 -2.69 2.78
N CYS A 22 1.34 -1.36 2.76
CA CYS A 22 1.50 -0.51 3.93
C CYS A 22 0.53 -0.91 5.06
N SER A 23 -0.72 -1.26 4.78
CA SER A 23 -1.70 -1.60 5.81
C SER A 23 -1.26 -2.81 6.64
N SER A 24 -0.67 -3.82 6.00
CA SER A 24 -0.07 -4.99 6.64
C SER A 24 1.27 -4.65 7.29
N ASN A 25 2.16 -3.97 6.57
CA ASN A 25 3.49 -3.63 7.07
C ASN A 25 3.45 -2.76 8.33
N LEU A 26 2.50 -1.82 8.43
CA LEU A 26 2.34 -0.94 9.59
C LEU A 26 1.49 -1.58 10.70
N ALA A 27 0.91 -2.76 10.51
CA ALA A 27 0.18 -3.46 11.56
C ALA A 27 1.06 -3.81 12.77
N ARG A 28 2.38 -3.94 12.56
CA ARG A 28 3.38 -4.18 13.62
C ARG A 28 3.46 -3.08 14.69
N PHE A 29 2.95 -1.89 14.40
CA PHE A 29 2.89 -0.78 15.35
C PHE A 29 1.59 -0.89 16.14
N ASP A 30 1.61 -1.75 17.16
CA ASP A 30 0.48 -2.16 17.99
C ASP A 30 0.62 -1.76 19.47
N ALA A 31 1.67 -1.00 19.82
CA ALA A 31 1.99 -0.57 21.18
C ALA A 31 2.41 -1.69 22.16
N MET A 32 2.49 -2.94 21.71
CA MET A 32 2.76 -4.07 22.63
C MET A 32 4.24 -4.29 22.87
N ARG A 33 5.06 -4.14 21.82
CA ARG A 33 6.50 -4.45 21.89
C ARG A 33 7.39 -3.22 21.96
N TYR A 34 7.01 -2.13 21.28
CA TYR A 34 7.84 -0.93 21.17
C TYR A 34 7.03 0.28 20.69
N GLY A 35 7.64 1.45 20.81
CA GLY A 35 7.10 2.71 20.31
C GLY A 35 6.18 3.41 21.28
N LEU A 36 5.30 4.25 20.71
CA LEU A 36 4.26 4.95 21.46
C LEU A 36 3.29 3.93 22.08
N ARG A 37 2.80 4.20 23.29
CA ARG A 37 1.72 3.46 23.95
C ARG A 37 0.86 4.44 24.73
N VAL A 38 -0.38 4.64 24.27
CA VAL A 38 -1.34 5.59 24.86
C VAL A 38 -2.60 4.86 25.29
N GLY A 39 -3.23 5.35 26.36
CA GLY A 39 -4.49 4.82 26.84
C GLY A 39 -4.37 3.48 27.59
N ASP A 40 -3.16 3.02 27.89
CA ASP A 40 -3.00 1.86 28.76
C ASP A 40 -3.03 2.28 30.23
N ASP A 41 -4.16 2.04 30.89
CA ASP A 41 -4.37 2.23 32.33
C ASP A 41 -4.40 0.90 33.10
N GLY A 42 -3.99 -0.20 32.46
CA GLY A 42 -4.04 -1.54 33.03
C GLY A 42 -5.43 -2.19 33.06
N THR A 43 -6.47 -1.49 32.59
CA THR A 43 -7.86 -2.02 32.53
C THR A 43 -8.38 -2.23 31.12
N ARG A 44 -7.85 -1.47 30.14
CA ARG A 44 -8.23 -1.61 28.72
C ARG A 44 -7.71 -2.89 28.09
N SER A 45 -8.44 -3.39 27.10
CA SER A 45 -8.00 -4.54 26.30
C SER A 45 -6.79 -4.17 25.43
N ALA A 46 -6.04 -5.18 24.97
CA ALA A 46 -4.93 -4.96 24.04
C ALA A 46 -5.40 -4.31 22.72
N GLU A 47 -6.62 -4.65 22.27
CA GLU A 47 -7.24 -4.10 21.07
C GLU A 47 -7.55 -2.59 21.24
N ASP A 48 -8.10 -2.19 22.40
CA ASP A 48 -8.38 -0.79 22.70
C ASP A 48 -7.10 0.04 22.76
N VAL A 49 -6.08 -0.45 23.45
CA VAL A 49 -4.77 0.22 23.54
C VAL A 49 -4.14 0.35 22.15
N THR A 50 -4.25 -0.69 21.31
CA THR A 50 -3.79 -0.67 19.92
C THR A 50 -4.54 0.40 19.10
N ALA A 51 -5.87 0.44 19.19
CA ALA A 51 -6.69 1.37 18.44
C ALA A 51 -6.43 2.84 18.81
N ILE A 52 -6.38 3.14 20.12
CA ILE A 52 -6.09 4.50 20.62
C ILE A 52 -4.67 4.91 20.22
N THR A 53 -3.68 4.05 20.47
CA THR A 53 -2.29 4.36 20.15
C THR A 53 -2.08 4.62 18.67
N ARG A 54 -2.66 3.80 17.78
CA ARG A 54 -2.58 4.01 16.32
C ARG A 54 -3.36 5.26 15.89
N GLY A 55 -4.47 5.53 16.58
CA GLY A 55 -5.29 6.72 16.39
C GLY A 55 -4.53 8.02 16.66
N GLU A 56 -3.70 8.06 17.69
CA GLU A 56 -2.89 9.24 18.03
C GLU A 56 -1.53 9.25 17.32
N GLY A 57 -0.91 8.08 17.15
CA GLY A 57 0.45 7.95 16.64
C GLY A 57 0.59 8.14 15.13
N PHE A 58 -0.40 7.73 14.33
CA PHE A 58 -0.34 7.94 12.89
C PHE A 58 -0.85 9.32 12.48
N GLY A 59 -0.16 9.94 11.51
CA GLY A 59 -0.66 11.15 10.85
C GLY A 59 -1.86 10.86 9.92
N PRO A 60 -2.57 11.91 9.48
CA PRO A 60 -3.76 11.76 8.62
C PRO A 60 -3.50 10.96 7.33
N GLU A 61 -2.36 11.21 6.66
CA GLU A 61 -2.03 10.52 5.41
C GLU A 61 -1.78 9.02 5.60
N VAL A 62 -1.06 8.66 6.67
CA VAL A 62 -0.80 7.26 6.99
C VAL A 62 -2.09 6.52 7.28
N LYS A 63 -3.00 7.13 8.06
CA LYS A 63 -4.33 6.54 8.33
C LYS A 63 -5.12 6.32 7.04
N ARG A 64 -5.16 7.30 6.12
CA ARG A 64 -5.86 7.13 4.83
C ARG A 64 -5.32 5.96 4.03
N ARG A 65 -3.99 5.80 3.96
CA ARG A 65 -3.36 4.69 3.25
C ARG A 65 -3.66 3.34 3.90
N VAL A 66 -3.60 3.27 5.23
CA VAL A 66 -3.96 2.04 5.97
C VAL A 66 -5.42 1.67 5.69
N ILE A 67 -6.35 2.63 5.77
CA ILE A 67 -7.78 2.40 5.49
C ILE A 67 -7.99 1.92 4.05
N LEU A 68 -7.44 2.63 3.07
CA LEU A 68 -7.54 2.26 1.65
C LEU A 68 -6.97 0.88 1.38
N GLY A 69 -5.79 0.60 1.92
CA GLY A 69 -5.11 -0.69 1.76
C GLY A 69 -5.87 -1.84 2.42
N THR A 70 -6.39 -1.65 3.62
CA THR A 70 -7.23 -2.65 4.29
C THR A 70 -8.51 -2.90 3.49
N TYR A 71 -9.12 -1.87 2.90
CA TYR A 71 -10.28 -2.03 2.03
C TYR A 71 -9.94 -2.80 0.75
N ALA A 72 -8.85 -2.46 0.07
CA ALA A 72 -8.42 -3.13 -1.15
C ALA A 72 -8.06 -4.61 -0.93
N LEU A 73 -7.66 -4.99 0.29
CA LEU A 73 -7.39 -6.38 0.68
C LEU A 73 -8.60 -7.11 1.26
N SER A 74 -9.72 -6.43 1.47
CA SER A 74 -10.89 -7.02 2.13
C SER A 74 -11.58 -8.07 1.24
N SER A 75 -12.25 -9.01 1.89
CA SER A 75 -13.00 -10.07 1.19
C SER A 75 -14.05 -9.45 0.26
N GLY A 76 -14.14 -9.98 -0.97
CA GLY A 76 -15.03 -9.48 -2.02
C GLY A 76 -14.43 -8.34 -2.87
N TYR A 77 -13.38 -7.68 -2.41
CA TYR A 77 -12.73 -6.55 -3.09
C TYR A 77 -11.30 -6.83 -3.55
N TYR A 78 -10.66 -7.86 -2.98
CA TYR A 78 -9.29 -8.26 -3.31
C TYR A 78 -9.05 -8.41 -4.81
N ASP A 79 -9.82 -9.28 -5.49
CA ASP A 79 -9.61 -9.54 -6.91
C ASP A 79 -9.90 -8.32 -7.78
N ALA A 80 -10.93 -7.54 -7.40
CA ALA A 80 -11.35 -6.34 -8.13
C ALA A 80 -10.29 -5.24 -8.08
N TYR A 81 -9.63 -5.05 -6.94
CA TYR A 81 -8.65 -3.97 -6.73
C TYR A 81 -7.22 -4.49 -6.68
N TYR A 82 -6.80 -5.12 -5.58
CA TYR A 82 -5.40 -5.51 -5.38
C TYR A 82 -4.94 -6.53 -6.44
N GLY A 83 -5.76 -7.54 -6.73
CA GLY A 83 -5.50 -8.54 -7.78
C GLY A 83 -5.39 -7.90 -9.17
N SER A 84 -6.32 -7.02 -9.53
CA SER A 84 -6.26 -6.26 -10.79
C SER A 84 -5.01 -5.36 -10.88
N ALA A 85 -4.65 -4.68 -9.79
CA ALA A 85 -3.47 -3.83 -9.76
C ALA A 85 -2.16 -4.63 -9.94
N GLN A 86 -2.06 -5.82 -9.35
CA GLN A 86 -0.93 -6.72 -9.57
C GLN A 86 -0.83 -7.17 -11.04
N LYS A 87 -1.96 -7.41 -11.71
CA LYS A 87 -1.96 -7.70 -13.16
C LYS A 87 -1.46 -6.50 -13.98
N VAL A 88 -1.89 -5.29 -13.65
CA VAL A 88 -1.39 -4.06 -14.28
C VAL A 88 0.11 -3.88 -14.07
N ARG A 89 0.62 -4.17 -12.86
CA ARG A 89 2.07 -4.16 -12.59
C ARG A 89 2.83 -5.12 -13.52
N THR A 90 2.27 -6.28 -13.81
CA THR A 90 2.84 -7.23 -14.80
C THR A 90 2.88 -6.63 -16.20
N LEU A 91 1.81 -5.97 -16.65
CA LEU A 91 1.78 -5.30 -17.96
C LEU A 91 2.85 -4.21 -18.05
N ILE A 92 2.98 -3.36 -17.02
CA ILE A 92 4.03 -2.33 -16.96
C ILE A 92 5.43 -2.95 -17.01
N THR A 93 5.63 -4.08 -16.32
CA THR A 93 6.92 -4.80 -16.34
C THR A 93 7.23 -5.32 -17.74
N GLN A 94 6.23 -5.83 -18.45
CA GLN A 94 6.38 -6.29 -19.84
C GLN A 94 6.65 -5.12 -20.79
N ASP A 95 6.03 -3.96 -20.60
CA ASP A 95 6.30 -2.75 -21.37
C ASP A 95 7.76 -2.32 -21.21
N PHE A 96 8.29 -2.31 -19.98
CA PHE A 96 9.72 -2.08 -19.74
C PHE A 96 10.61 -3.11 -20.43
N ALA A 97 10.29 -4.41 -20.31
CA ALA A 97 11.10 -5.46 -20.92
C ALA A 97 11.20 -5.28 -22.45
N ARG A 98 10.08 -5.02 -23.13
CA ARG A 98 10.04 -4.77 -24.58
C ARG A 98 10.73 -3.46 -24.97
N ALA A 99 10.66 -2.44 -24.13
CA ALA A 99 11.37 -1.19 -24.37
C ALA A 99 12.90 -1.40 -24.32
N PHE A 100 13.39 -2.14 -23.34
CA PHE A 100 14.82 -2.43 -23.18
C PHE A 100 15.40 -3.39 -24.23
N GLU A 101 14.56 -4.08 -25.03
CA GLU A 101 15.03 -4.78 -26.22
C GLU A 101 15.51 -3.81 -27.33
N GLN A 102 15.08 -2.55 -27.28
CA GLN A 102 15.33 -1.54 -28.32
C GLN A 102 16.30 -0.45 -27.87
N VAL A 103 16.47 -0.25 -26.56
CA VAL A 103 17.31 0.82 -26.00
C VAL A 103 18.07 0.35 -24.77
N ASP A 104 19.24 0.94 -24.53
CA ASP A 104 20.00 0.70 -23.30
C ASP A 104 19.47 1.52 -22.10
N VAL A 105 18.89 2.69 -22.36
CA VAL A 105 18.44 3.64 -21.35
C VAL A 105 17.11 4.27 -21.75
N ILE A 106 16.21 4.42 -20.77
CA ILE A 106 14.95 5.15 -20.88
C ILE A 106 15.06 6.42 -20.02
N VAL A 107 14.70 7.57 -20.57
CA VAL A 107 14.73 8.87 -19.87
C VAL A 107 13.33 9.49 -19.94
N SER A 108 12.87 10.03 -18.81
CA SER A 108 11.66 10.83 -18.66
C SER A 108 12.02 12.13 -17.95
N PRO A 109 11.29 13.24 -18.17
CA PRO A 109 11.42 14.46 -17.36
C PRO A 109 11.30 14.20 -15.85
#